data_AF-A0A2W1B2K0-F1
#
_entry.id   AF-A0A2W1B2K0-F1
#
_cell.length_a   1.000
_cell.length_b   1.000
_cell.length_c   1.000
_cell.angle_alpha   90.00
_cell.angle_beta   90.00
_cell.angle_gamma   90.00
#
_symmetry.space_group_name_H-M   'P 1'
#
loop_
_entity.id
_entity.type
_entity.pdbx_description
1 polymer ?
#
loop_
_entity_poly.entity_id
_entity_poly.type
_entity_poly.pdbx_seq_one_letter_code
_entity_poly.pdbx_strand_id
1 'polypeptide(L)'
;MVSDPGGRVGRLYNVFDEDEGIDIRGRFIIDPDGVIQAMEVLTPPVGRRIDETIRQFQGYQHVRSTGGVEVCPVDWTPGKGTLKPGPELVGRVWESFKG
;
A
#
# COMPACT_ATOMS: atom_id res chain seq x y z
N MET A 1 13.39 15.03 8.27
CA MET A 1 12.76 14.35 9.43
C MET A 1 11.72 15.29 10.02
N VAL A 2 10.60 14.76 10.51
CA VAL A 2 9.52 15.52 11.16
C VAL A 2 9.52 15.14 12.65
N SER A 3 9.04 16.03 13.52
CA SER A 3 8.96 15.80 14.97
C SER A 3 7.50 15.76 15.42
N ASP A 4 7.15 14.77 16.25
CA ASP A 4 5.83 14.63 16.88
C ASP A 4 5.98 14.32 18.39
N PRO A 5 6.54 15.25 19.20
CA PRO A 5 6.80 14.99 20.62
C PRO A 5 5.50 14.83 21.43
N GLY A 6 4.37 15.33 20.91
CA GLY A 6 3.06 15.16 21.52
C GLY A 6 2.35 13.86 21.13
N GLY A 7 2.89 13.06 20.21
CA GLY A 7 2.25 11.86 19.68
C GLY A 7 0.93 12.12 18.97
N ARG A 8 0.71 13.34 18.45
CA ARG A 8 -0.57 13.74 17.86
C ARG A 8 -0.76 13.11 16.48
N VAL A 9 0.31 13.05 15.70
CA VAL A 9 0.31 12.40 14.37
C VAL A 9 0.22 10.90 14.55
N GLY A 10 0.99 10.32 15.47
CA GLY A 10 0.92 8.89 15.80
C GLY A 10 -0.49 8.43 16.14
N ARG A 11 -1.19 9.14 17.03
CA ARG A 11 -2.59 8.84 17.41
C ARG A 11 -3.55 8.99 16.24
N LEU A 12 -3.38 10.04 15.43
CA LEU A 12 -4.22 10.26 14.24
C LEU A 12 -4.14 9.07 13.27
N TYR A 13 -2.96 8.49 13.12
CA TYR A 13 -2.71 7.33 12.27
C TYR A 13 -2.85 5.98 13.00
N ASN A 14 -3.29 5.99 14.26
CA ASN A 14 -3.46 4.80 15.10
C ASN A 14 -2.20 3.94 15.21
N VAL A 15 -1.03 4.58 15.35
CA VAL A 15 0.28 3.95 15.51
C VAL A 15 1.05 4.47 16.72
N PHE A 16 0.42 5.23 17.61
CA PHE A 16 1.03 5.65 18.86
C PHE A 16 0.79 4.61 19.96
N ASP A 17 1.86 4.18 20.61
CA ASP A 17 1.82 3.38 21.82
C ASP A 17 1.74 4.32 23.03
N GLU A 18 0.62 4.31 23.75
CA GLU A 18 0.38 5.17 24.90
C GLU A 18 1.22 4.78 26.12
N ASP A 19 1.59 3.51 26.24
CA ASP A 19 2.33 2.98 27.39
C ASP A 19 3.83 3.27 27.22
N GLU A 20 4.36 3.06 26.01
CA GLU A 20 5.76 3.33 25.68
C GLU A 20 6.02 4.79 25.30
N GLY A 21 4.98 5.55 24.94
CA GLY A 21 5.08 6.95 24.54
C GLY A 21 5.79 7.15 23.19
N ILE A 22 5.69 6.17 22.29
CA ILE A 22 6.38 6.18 20.99
C ILE A 22 5.44 5.75 19.85
N ASP A 23 5.81 6.08 18.61
CA ASP A 23 5.15 5.48 17.45
C ASP A 23 5.69 4.06 17.20
N ILE A 24 4.79 3.08 17.03
CA ILE A 24 5.12 1.78 16.44
C ILE A 24 5.44 1.95 14.94
N ARG A 25 5.93 0.89 14.28
CA ARG A 25 6.45 0.99 12.90
C ARG A 25 5.33 1.06 11.86
N GLY A 26 4.67 2.21 11.78
CA GLY A 26 3.70 2.57 10.75
C GLY A 26 4.33 3.03 9.45
N ARG A 27 3.70 2.70 8.33
CA ARG A 27 3.96 3.27 7.00
C ARG A 27 2.63 3.46 6.29
N PHE A 28 2.47 4.60 5.62
CA PHE A 28 1.28 4.94 4.85
C PHE A 28 1.70 5.39 3.45
N ILE A 29 0.98 4.95 2.42
CA ILE A 29 1.02 5.52 1.07
C ILE A 29 -0.23 6.37 0.92
N ILE A 30 -0.04 7.66 0.69
CA ILE A 30 -1.11 8.65 0.54
C ILE A 30 -1.02 9.21 -0.87
N ASP A 31 -2.13 9.22 -1.59
CA ASP A 31 -2.19 9.73 -2.96
C ASP A 31 -2.29 11.27 -3.01
N PRO A 32 -2.21 11.89 -4.21
CA PRO A 32 -2.32 13.35 -4.34
C PRO A 32 -3.66 13.95 -3.89
N ASP A 33 -4.71 13.14 -3.75
CA ASP A 33 -6.03 13.58 -3.29
C ASP A 33 -6.16 13.45 -1.76
N GLY A 34 -5.09 13.04 -1.08
CA GLY A 34 -5.02 12.87 0.37
C GLY A 34 -5.62 11.55 0.87
N VAL A 35 -5.89 10.60 -0.02
CA VAL A 35 -6.47 9.31 0.35
C VAL A 35 -5.37 8.30 0.69
N ILE A 36 -5.50 7.61 1.82
CA ILE A 36 -4.62 6.50 2.18
C ILE A 36 -4.91 5.32 1.24
N GLN A 37 -3.93 4.97 0.41
CA GLN A 37 -4.01 3.86 -0.54
C GLN A 37 -3.51 2.54 0.06
N ALA A 38 -2.51 2.60 0.92
CA ALA A 38 -1.98 1.45 1.65
C ALA A 38 -1.44 1.84 3.02
N MET A 39 -1.50 0.90 3.96
CA MET A 39 -0.86 1.01 5.26
C MET A 39 -0.19 -0.31 5.64
N GLU A 40 0.91 -0.21 6.39
CA GLU A 40 1.62 -1.33 6.98
C GLU A 40 2.03 -0.96 8.40
N VAL A 41 1.73 -1.84 9.36
CA VAL A 41 2.05 -1.67 10.77
C VAL A 41 2.79 -2.91 11.23
N LEU A 42 4.03 -2.73 11.67
CA LEU A 42 4.87 -3.80 12.21
C LEU A 42 5.20 -3.52 13.67
N THR A 43 5.26 -4.56 14.49
CA THR A 43 5.82 -4.47 15.84
C THR A 43 7.34 -4.18 15.75
N PRO A 44 7.96 -3.65 16.82
CA PRO A 44 9.38 -3.30 16.83
C PRO A 44 10.40 -4.35 16.33
N PRO A 45 10.25 -5.68 16.56
CA PRO A 45 11.30 -6.64 16.21
C PRO A 45 11.48 -6.91 14.72
N VAL A 46 10.54 -6.52 13.86
CA VAL A 46 10.60 -6.81 12.41
C VAL A 46 10.70 -5.52 11.59
N GLY A 47 11.66 -5.49 10.67
CA GLY A 47 11.85 -4.38 9.74
C GLY A 47 10.92 -4.43 8.53
N ARG A 48 10.67 -3.27 7.92
CA ARG A 48 9.91 -3.15 6.67
C ARG A 48 10.73 -3.61 5.48
N ARG A 49 10.05 -4.12 4.44
CA ARG A 49 10.66 -4.41 3.13
C ARG A 49 10.49 -3.21 2.20
N ILE A 50 11.59 -2.52 1.90
CA ILE A 50 11.55 -1.33 1.03
C ILE A 50 11.12 -1.67 -0.40
N ASP A 51 11.56 -2.81 -0.94
CA ASP A 51 11.15 -3.23 -2.29
C ASP A 51 9.64 -3.37 -2.42
N GLU A 52 8.96 -3.86 -1.35
CA GLU A 52 7.51 -3.95 -1.34
C GLU A 52 6.85 -2.58 -1.29
N THR A 53 7.44 -1.63 -0.56
CA THR A 53 6.99 -0.24 -0.55
C THR A 53 7.07 0.38 -1.95
N ILE A 54 8.19 0.16 -2.65
CA ILE A 54 8.39 0.66 -4.01
C ILE A 54 7.42 -0.01 -4.99
N ARG A 55 7.25 -1.33 -4.90
CA ARG A 55 6.33 -2.10 -5.73
C ARG A 55 4.88 -1.61 -5.58
N GLN A 56 4.43 -1.44 -4.34
CA GLN A 56 3.09 -0.89 -4.04
C GLN A 56 2.94 0.52 -4.60
N PHE A 57 3.91 1.40 -4.36
CA PHE A 57 3.89 2.78 -4.86
C PHE A 57 3.76 2.84 -6.39
N GLN A 58 4.56 2.04 -7.11
CA GLN A 58 4.48 1.94 -8.57
C GLN A 58 3.15 1.36 -9.05
N GLY A 59 2.59 0.38 -8.33
CA GLY A 59 1.27 -0.18 -8.62
C GLY A 59 0.18 0.88 -8.52
N TYR A 60 0.13 1.64 -7.43
CA TYR A 60 -0.84 2.73 -7.28
C TYR A 60 -0.65 3.83 -8.33
N GLN A 61 0.59 4.14 -8.72
CA GLN A 61 0.85 5.06 -9.82
C GLN A 61 0.29 4.55 -11.16
N HIS A 62 0.44 3.25 -11.45
CA HIS A 62 -0.11 2.62 -12.65
C HIS A 62 -1.65 2.63 -12.67
N VAL A 63 -2.27 2.24 -11.56
CA VAL A 63 -3.73 2.29 -11.43
C VAL A 63 -4.23 3.72 -11.63
N ARG A 64 -3.57 4.73 -11.02
CA ARG A 64 -3.94 6.14 -11.20
C ARG A 64 -3.74 6.62 -12.64
N SER A 65 -2.63 6.26 -13.29
CA SER A 65 -2.33 6.70 -14.67
C SER A 65 -3.29 6.11 -15.70
N THR A 66 -3.87 4.94 -15.42
CA THR A 66 -4.89 4.29 -16.26
C THR A 66 -6.32 4.70 -15.89
N GLY A 67 -6.50 5.64 -14.96
CA GLY A 67 -7.82 6.07 -14.49
C GLY A 67 -8.59 4.97 -13.75
N GLY A 68 -7.90 4.01 -13.15
CA GLY A 68 -8.50 2.88 -12.43
C GLY A 68 -9.02 1.75 -13.34
N VAL A 69 -8.81 1.84 -14.65
CA VAL A 69 -9.24 0.80 -15.61
C VAL A 69 -8.44 -0.48 -15.46
N GLU A 70 -7.15 -0.36 -15.10
CA GLU A 70 -6.27 -1.49 -14.87
C GLU A 70 -5.98 -1.67 -13.38
N VAL A 71 -5.83 -2.93 -12.96
CA VAL A 71 -5.42 -3.31 -11.61
C VAL A 71 -4.19 -4.21 -11.64
N CYS A 72 -3.38 -4.09 -10.59
CA CYS A 72 -2.16 -4.86 -10.41
C CYS A 72 -2.49 -6.17 -9.65
N PRO A 73 -2.30 -7.36 -10.25
CA PRO A 73 -2.53 -8.64 -9.58
C PRO A 73 -1.50 -8.93 -8.47
N VAL A 74 -1.66 -10.09 -7.80
CA VAL A 74 -0.68 -10.61 -6.84
C VAL A 74 0.71 -10.68 -7.48
N ASP A 75 1.74 -10.32 -6.72
CA ASP A 75 3.14 -10.28 -7.16
C ASP A 75 3.42 -9.46 -8.43
N TRP A 76 2.52 -8.54 -8.78
CA TRP A 76 2.73 -7.61 -9.88
C TRP A 76 3.94 -6.72 -9.61
N THR A 77 4.76 -6.55 -10.63
CA THR A 77 5.89 -5.63 -10.69
C THR A 77 5.83 -4.86 -12.00
N PRO A 78 6.47 -3.68 -12.12
CA PRO A 78 6.52 -2.95 -13.38
C PRO A 78 6.92 -3.84 -14.56
N GLY A 79 6.21 -3.70 -15.67
CA GLY A 79 6.41 -4.50 -16.89
C GLY A 79 5.63 -5.82 -16.93
N LYS A 80 5.06 -6.30 -15.81
CA LYS A 80 4.14 -7.45 -15.83
C LYS A 80 2.73 -7.03 -16.28
N GLY A 81 1.98 -8.01 -16.81
CA GLY A 81 0.59 -7.83 -17.21
C GLY A 81 -0.32 -7.41 -16.05
N THR A 82 -1.29 -6.57 -16.38
CA THR A 82 -2.36 -6.10 -15.48
C THR A 82 -3.68 -6.78 -15.81
N LEU A 83 -4.70 -6.55 -14.99
CA LEU A 83 -6.06 -7.01 -15.23
C LEU A 83 -6.99 -5.81 -15.45
N LYS A 84 -8.04 -5.99 -16.25
CA LYS A 84 -9.15 -5.03 -16.36
C LYS A 84 -10.36 -5.64 -15.67
N PRO A 85 -10.74 -5.19 -14.47
CA PRO A 85 -11.86 -5.78 -13.74
C PRO A 85 -13.17 -5.66 -14.52
N GLY A 86 -13.92 -6.77 -14.60
CA GLY A 86 -15.23 -6.81 -15.22
C GLY A 86 -16.00 -8.10 -14.88
N PRO A 87 -17.32 -8.15 -15.11
CA PRO A 87 -18.15 -9.32 -14.81
C PRO A 87 -17.65 -10.62 -15.44
N GLU A 88 -17.00 -10.52 -16.60
CA GLU A 88 -16.42 -11.64 -17.32
C GLU A 88 -15.30 -12.35 -16.55
N LEU A 89 -14.60 -11.65 -15.66
CA LEU A 89 -13.50 -12.21 -14.87
C LEU A 89 -13.96 -12.92 -13.58
N VAL A 90 -15.25 -12.82 -13.20
CA VAL A 90 -15.77 -13.46 -11.99
C VAL A 90 -15.57 -14.98 -12.06
N GLY A 91 -14.80 -15.53 -11.11
CA GLY A 91 -14.42 -16.95 -11.09
C GLY A 91 -13.40 -17.38 -12.15
N ARG A 92 -12.94 -16.46 -13.01
CA ARG A 92 -12.06 -16.73 -14.16
C ARG A 92 -10.74 -15.97 -14.15
N VAL A 93 -10.46 -15.20 -13.10
CA VAL A 93 -9.19 -14.44 -12.94
C VAL A 93 -7.95 -15.31 -13.19
N TRP A 94 -7.98 -16.58 -12.77
CA TRP A 94 -6.90 -17.55 -12.95
C TRP A 94 -6.55 -17.82 -14.42
N GLU A 95 -7.47 -17.62 -15.36
CA GLU A 95 -7.21 -17.78 -16.80
C GLU A 95 -6.21 -16.75 -17.32
N SER A 96 -6.17 -15.56 -16.70
CA SER A 96 -5.20 -14.51 -17.03
C SER A 96 -3.77 -14.82 -16.58
N PHE A 97 -3.55 -15.89 -15.80
CA PHE A 97 -2.24 -16.29 -15.28
C PHE A 97 -1.70 -17.60 -15.86
N LYS A 98 -2.31 -18.15 -16.92
CA LYS A 98 -1.90 -19.43 -17.55
C LYS A 98 -0.71 -19.32 -18.52
N GLY A 99 -0.03 -18.17 -18.58
CA GLY A 99 1.09 -17.90 -19.49
C GLY A 99 2.43 -18.12 -18.84
#